data_AF-A0A1L9BJ69-F1
#
_entry.id   AF-A0A1L9BJ69-F1
#
_cell.length_a   1.000
_cell.length_b   1.000
_cell.length_c   1.000
_cell.angle_alpha   90.00
_cell.angle_beta   90.00
_cell.angle_gamma   90.00
#
_symmetry.space_group_name_H-M   'P 1'
#
loop_
_entity.id
_entity.type
_entity.pdbx_description
1 polymer ?
#
loop_
_entity_poly.entity_id
_entity_poly.type
_entity_poly.pdbx_seq_one_letter_code
_entity_poly.pdbx_strand_id
1 'polypeptide(L)'
;MGKVDPRDARIAQLEARHAEVQATIAELRRELAQERATLAELRERQGHDSSNSNKPPSTDGPEGRRGRNKKPWGTGRLRRNFQSWVDRGRGACEVGTQLLEYTATLFHLLRRVRDGTLERGSLVRRMDDVRQRVRELLAQAWACADEKAAHTASELQRQWKALWTFMHRENVPTTNNHAERLPRHAVCMRKVSFGTRSPEGSRFIERILTTVTTLRLQNRPVLPFLTSGC
;
A
#
# COMPACT_ATOMS: atom_id res chain seq x y z
N MET A 1 -22.25 -42.45 -55.83
CA MET A 1 -21.42 -41.63 -54.91
C MET A 1 -22.08 -40.27 -54.73
N GLY A 2 -22.72 -39.99 -53.58
CA GLY A 2 -23.33 -38.69 -53.31
C GLY A 2 -22.26 -37.63 -53.03
N LYS A 3 -22.38 -36.44 -53.65
CA LYS A 3 -21.50 -35.29 -53.37
C LYS A 3 -21.78 -34.81 -51.95
N VAL A 4 -20.75 -34.81 -51.10
CA VAL A 4 -20.82 -34.24 -49.74
C VAL A 4 -21.24 -32.78 -49.83
N ASP A 5 -22.25 -32.38 -49.03
CA ASP A 5 -22.74 -31.00 -49.00
C ASP A 5 -21.60 -30.07 -48.53
N PRO A 6 -21.30 -28.98 -49.25
CA PRO A 6 -20.28 -28.01 -48.83
C PRO A 6 -20.52 -27.43 -47.43
N ARG A 7 -21.75 -27.47 -46.91
CA ARG A 7 -22.09 -27.10 -45.52
C ARG A 7 -21.58 -28.13 -44.52
N ASP A 8 -21.72 -29.42 -44.80
CA ASP A 8 -21.22 -30.49 -43.92
C ASP A 8 -19.69 -30.46 -43.84
N ALA A 9 -19.02 -30.20 -44.97
CA ALA A 9 -17.57 -29.99 -45.00
C ALA A 9 -17.13 -28.77 -44.17
N ARG A 10 -17.93 -27.69 -44.18
CA ARG A 10 -17.65 -26.49 -43.38
C ARG A 10 -17.90 -26.72 -41.88
N ILE A 11 -18.93 -27.47 -41.51
CA ILE A 11 -19.23 -27.85 -40.13
C ILE A 11 -18.06 -28.69 -39.58
N ALA A 12 -17.64 -29.71 -40.30
CA ALA A 12 -16.48 -30.53 -39.91
C ALA A 12 -15.20 -29.70 -39.75
N GLN A 13 -14.96 -28.71 -40.62
CA GLN A 13 -13.82 -27.81 -40.50
C GLN A 13 -13.91 -26.90 -39.25
N LEU A 14 -15.12 -26.42 -38.91
CA LEU A 14 -15.33 -25.57 -37.74
C LEU A 14 -15.22 -26.39 -36.44
N GLU A 15 -15.71 -27.62 -36.41
CA GLU A 15 -15.56 -28.53 -35.27
C GLU A 15 -14.11 -28.89 -35.02
N ALA A 16 -13.33 -29.16 -36.08
CA ALA A 16 -11.89 -29.38 -35.97
C ALA A 16 -11.17 -28.15 -35.38
N ARG A 17 -11.47 -26.94 -35.87
CA ARG A 17 -10.93 -25.69 -35.32
C ARG A 17 -11.35 -25.44 -33.88
N HIS A 18 -12.59 -25.76 -33.52
CA HIS A 18 -13.06 -25.63 -32.15
C HIS A 18 -12.33 -26.61 -31.22
N ALA A 19 -12.11 -27.85 -31.65
CA ALA A 19 -11.32 -28.82 -30.91
C ALA A 19 -9.88 -28.36 -30.70
N GLU A 20 -9.24 -27.79 -31.73
CA GLU A 20 -7.90 -27.18 -31.62
C GLU A 20 -7.87 -26.04 -30.61
N VAL A 21 -8.82 -25.10 -30.70
CA VAL A 21 -8.91 -23.96 -29.77
C VAL A 21 -9.15 -24.43 -28.34
N GLN A 22 -10.02 -25.42 -28.12
CA GLN A 22 -10.27 -26.00 -26.78
C GLN A 22 -9.02 -26.68 -26.23
N ALA A 23 -8.24 -27.37 -27.06
CA ALA A 23 -6.97 -27.95 -26.65
C ALA A 23 -5.96 -26.88 -26.22
N THR A 24 -5.85 -25.77 -26.97
CA THR A 24 -5.00 -24.63 -26.58
C THR A 24 -5.44 -23.98 -25.27
N ILE A 25 -6.76 -23.79 -25.07
CA ILE A 25 -7.31 -23.25 -23.82
C ILE A 25 -6.98 -24.16 -22.64
N ALA A 26 -7.09 -25.48 -22.82
CA ALA A 26 -6.75 -26.44 -21.79
C ALA A 26 -5.27 -26.37 -21.40
N GLU A 27 -4.37 -26.23 -22.38
CA GLU A 27 -2.93 -26.10 -22.14
C GLU A 27 -2.58 -24.80 -21.40
N LEU A 28 -3.06 -23.65 -21.89
CA LEU A 28 -2.84 -22.35 -21.24
C LEU A 28 -3.37 -22.32 -19.79
N ARG A 29 -4.48 -23.02 -19.51
CA ARG A 29 -5.01 -23.15 -18.14
C ARG A 29 -4.08 -23.95 -17.24
N ARG A 30 -3.39 -24.97 -17.76
CA ARG A 30 -2.39 -25.74 -17.01
C ARG A 30 -1.15 -24.88 -16.73
N GLU A 31 -0.64 -24.18 -17.73
CA GLU A 31 0.49 -23.25 -17.58
C GLU A 31 0.19 -22.18 -16.52
N LEU A 32 -0.99 -21.54 -16.59
CA LEU A 32 -1.42 -20.55 -15.60
C LEU A 32 -1.51 -21.15 -14.19
N ALA A 33 -1.92 -22.41 -14.06
CA ALA A 33 -1.97 -23.10 -12.77
C ALA A 33 -0.55 -23.39 -12.23
N GLN A 34 0.37 -23.81 -13.10
CA GLN A 34 1.78 -24.03 -12.76
C GLN A 34 2.47 -22.73 -12.33
N GLU A 35 2.34 -21.66 -13.11
CA GLU A 35 2.89 -20.34 -12.78
C GLU A 35 2.35 -19.84 -11.43
N ARG A 36 1.05 -20.00 -11.18
CA ARG A 36 0.44 -19.63 -9.89
C ARG A 36 1.00 -20.45 -8.73
N ALA A 37 1.23 -21.75 -8.93
CA ALA A 37 1.85 -22.61 -7.93
C ALA A 37 3.31 -22.19 -7.65
N THR A 38 4.10 -21.93 -8.70
CA THR A 38 5.47 -21.42 -8.56
C THR A 38 5.50 -20.06 -7.88
N LEU A 39 4.57 -19.14 -8.20
CA LEU A 39 4.46 -17.86 -7.50
C LEU A 39 4.09 -18.03 -6.03
N ALA A 40 3.26 -19.02 -5.68
CA ALA A 40 2.93 -19.33 -4.30
C ALA A 40 4.17 -19.85 -3.55
N GLU A 41 4.91 -20.79 -4.15
CA GLU A 41 6.15 -21.34 -3.60
C GLU A 41 7.25 -20.28 -3.47
N LEU A 42 7.47 -19.45 -4.49
CA LEU A 42 8.43 -18.35 -4.44
C LEU A 42 8.05 -17.31 -3.37
N ARG A 43 6.76 -17.05 -3.18
CA ARG A 43 6.28 -16.19 -2.09
C ARG A 43 6.46 -16.83 -0.73
N GLU A 44 6.30 -18.14 -0.61
CA GLU A 44 6.60 -18.89 0.62
C GLU A 44 8.10 -18.85 0.94
N ARG A 45 8.96 -19.08 -0.07
CA ARG A 45 10.43 -18.94 0.04
C ARG A 45 10.86 -17.51 0.38
N GLN A 46 10.23 -16.48 -0.20
CA GLN A 46 10.46 -15.08 0.18
C GLN A 46 9.86 -14.72 1.55
N GLY A 47 8.88 -15.49 2.01
CA GLY A 47 8.27 -15.40 3.34
C GLY A 47 9.13 -16.04 4.43
N HIS A 48 10.46 -16.00 4.33
CA HIS A 48 11.35 -16.36 5.45
C HIS A 48 12.37 -15.24 5.64
N ASP A 49 11.88 -14.09 6.09
CA ASP A 49 12.70 -13.01 6.63
C ASP A 49 12.35 -12.75 8.10
N SER A 50 13.23 -12.05 8.81
CA SER A 50 13.06 -11.75 10.24
C SER A 50 11.82 -10.88 10.55
N SER A 51 11.07 -10.42 9.54
CA SER A 51 9.80 -9.72 9.72
C SER A 51 8.57 -10.63 9.83
N ASN A 52 8.70 -11.95 9.60
CA ASN A 52 7.62 -12.90 9.86
C ASN A 52 7.94 -14.00 10.88
N SER A 53 9.18 -14.05 11.36
CA SER A 53 9.57 -14.94 12.45
C SER A 53 9.09 -14.40 13.78
N ASN A 54 8.57 -15.27 14.65
CA ASN A 54 8.09 -14.99 16.02
C ASN A 54 9.20 -14.53 17.00
N LYS A 55 10.26 -13.87 16.51
CA LYS A 55 11.35 -13.35 17.33
C LYS A 55 11.01 -11.96 17.87
N PRO A 56 11.27 -11.69 19.16
CA PRO A 56 11.04 -10.38 19.74
C PRO A 56 11.99 -9.34 19.12
N PRO A 57 11.59 -8.05 19.06
CA PRO A 57 12.39 -6.96 18.46
C PRO A 57 13.71 -6.66 19.21
N SER A 58 14.01 -7.38 20.28
CA SER A 58 15.26 -7.33 21.02
C SER A 58 16.35 -8.27 20.46
N THR A 59 16.02 -9.14 19.50
CA THR A 59 16.96 -10.14 18.94
C THR A 59 17.79 -9.61 17.76
N ASP A 60 17.37 -8.51 17.13
CA ASP A 60 18.14 -7.91 16.04
C ASP A 60 19.32 -7.09 16.58
N GLY A 61 20.55 -7.46 16.17
CA GLY A 61 21.71 -6.58 16.27
C GLY A 61 21.47 -5.23 15.57
N PRO A 62 22.23 -4.18 15.90
CA PRO A 62 22.01 -2.81 15.42
C PRO A 62 21.93 -2.67 13.89
N GLU A 63 22.44 -3.63 13.13
CA GLU A 63 22.39 -3.69 11.66
C GLU A 63 21.00 -4.03 11.10
N GLY A 64 20.20 -4.89 11.76
CA GLY A 64 18.87 -5.30 11.28
C GLY A 64 17.80 -4.21 11.34
N ARG A 65 18.05 -3.12 12.09
CA ARG A 65 17.15 -1.96 12.18
C ARG A 65 17.14 -1.11 10.91
N ARG A 66 18.13 -1.29 10.01
CA ARG A 66 18.33 -0.44 8.82
C ARG A 66 17.40 -0.80 7.65
N GLY A 67 16.75 -1.97 7.66
CA GLY A 67 15.94 -2.49 6.55
C GLY A 67 14.42 -2.46 6.72
N ARG A 68 13.87 -1.97 7.85
CA ARG A 68 12.40 -1.93 8.01
C ARG A 68 11.78 -1.05 6.94
N ASN A 69 10.88 -1.61 6.14
CA ASN A 69 10.06 -0.87 5.19
C ASN A 69 9.35 0.27 5.94
N LYS A 70 9.87 1.49 5.80
CA LYS A 70 9.35 2.65 6.52
C LYS A 70 7.95 2.94 6.01
N LYS A 71 6.99 3.07 6.94
CA LYS A 71 5.59 3.35 6.62
C LYS A 71 5.49 4.50 5.62
N PRO A 72 4.67 4.38 4.57
CA PRO A 72 4.52 5.44 3.59
C PRO A 72 4.05 6.73 4.27
N TRP A 73 4.58 7.87 3.83
CA TRP A 73 4.23 9.18 4.36
C TRP A 73 2.75 9.49 4.08
N GLY A 74 1.96 9.65 5.15
CA GLY A 74 0.63 10.27 5.07
C GLY A 74 0.72 11.78 5.29
N THR A 75 -0.16 12.55 4.66
CA THR A 75 -0.18 14.02 4.76
C THR A 75 -0.35 14.54 6.20
N GLY A 76 -1.04 13.81 7.09
CA GLY A 76 -1.12 14.13 8.52
C GLY A 76 0.18 13.88 9.32
N ARG A 77 1.06 13.01 8.83
CA ARG A 77 2.42 12.85 9.38
C ARG A 77 3.35 13.95 8.89
N LEU A 78 3.19 14.42 7.65
CA LEU A 78 3.95 15.56 7.12
C LEU A 78 3.73 16.81 7.95
N ARG A 79 2.46 17.21 8.15
CA ARG A 79 2.10 18.41 8.91
C ARG A 79 2.71 18.40 10.31
N ARG A 80 2.65 17.26 11.02
CA ARG A 80 3.25 17.13 12.37
C ARG A 80 4.77 17.24 12.37
N ASN A 81 5.45 16.67 11.37
CA ASN A 81 6.90 16.80 11.28
C ASN A 81 7.31 18.24 10.99
N PHE A 82 6.67 18.90 10.02
CA PHE A 82 6.96 20.31 9.71
C PHE A 82 6.65 21.23 10.88
N GLN A 83 5.54 21.02 11.60
CA GLN A 83 5.24 21.75 12.83
C GLN A 83 6.35 21.58 13.87
N SER A 84 6.85 20.36 14.07
CA SER A 84 7.98 20.14 14.99
C SER A 84 9.29 20.78 14.53
N TRP A 85 9.44 21.16 13.26
CA TRP A 85 10.61 21.95 12.82
C TRP A 85 10.46 23.40 13.25
N VAL A 86 9.26 23.95 13.11
CA VAL A 86 8.89 25.30 13.56
C VAL A 86 9.00 25.41 15.08
N ASP A 87 8.39 24.47 15.82
CA ASP A 87 8.37 24.48 17.29
C ASP A 87 9.77 24.44 17.91
N ARG A 88 10.76 23.86 17.18
CA ARG A 88 12.14 23.79 17.64
C ARG A 88 12.92 25.09 17.42
N GLY A 89 12.43 26.01 16.59
CA GLY A 89 13.01 27.34 16.37
C GLY A 89 14.45 27.36 15.84
N ARG A 90 14.95 26.25 15.27
CA ARG A 90 16.32 26.13 14.73
C ARG A 90 16.35 26.39 13.21
N GLY A 91 17.49 26.13 12.56
CA GLY A 91 17.72 26.39 11.12
C GLY A 91 16.75 25.77 10.11
N ALA A 92 15.79 24.95 10.54
CA ALA A 92 14.71 24.41 9.70
C ALA A 92 13.35 25.13 9.91
N CYS A 93 13.28 26.17 10.74
CA CYS A 93 12.04 26.86 11.11
C CYS A 93 11.35 27.50 9.90
N GLU A 94 12.05 28.35 9.17
CA GLU A 94 11.51 29.04 7.98
C GLU A 94 11.06 28.06 6.89
N VAL A 95 11.86 27.02 6.67
CA VAL A 95 11.52 25.95 5.73
C VAL A 95 10.29 25.17 6.21
N GLY A 96 10.21 24.89 7.50
CA GLY A 96 9.05 24.24 8.13
C GLY A 96 7.76 25.04 7.95
N THR A 97 7.81 26.36 8.15
CA THR A 97 6.66 27.26 7.97
C THR A 97 6.18 27.25 6.53
N GLN A 98 7.08 27.40 5.56
CA GLN A 98 6.71 27.34 4.14
C GLN A 98 6.11 25.98 3.77
N LEU A 99 6.69 24.87 4.26
CA LEU A 99 6.15 23.54 4.02
C LEU A 99 4.77 23.34 4.65
N LEU A 100 4.47 23.96 5.80
CA LEU A 100 3.14 23.94 6.39
C LEU A 100 2.10 24.65 5.50
N GLU A 101 2.43 25.81 4.94
CA GLU A 101 1.57 26.51 3.99
C GLU A 101 1.26 25.65 2.76
N TYR A 102 2.27 24.99 2.18
CA TYR A 102 2.04 24.07 1.06
C TYR A 102 1.17 22.88 1.45
N THR A 103 1.34 22.33 2.66
CA THR A 103 0.43 21.27 3.13
C THR A 103 -1.00 21.77 3.27
N ALA A 104 -1.22 23.00 3.74
CA ALA A 104 -2.55 23.59 3.84
C ALA A 104 -3.19 23.79 2.45
N THR A 105 -2.44 24.33 1.49
CA THR A 105 -2.86 24.47 0.09
C THR A 105 -3.24 23.13 -0.52
N LEU A 106 -2.40 22.11 -0.34
CA LEU A 106 -2.70 20.75 -0.80
C LEU A 106 -4.01 20.21 -0.20
N PHE A 107 -4.22 20.37 1.12
CA PHE A 107 -5.47 19.93 1.76
C PHE A 107 -6.69 20.68 1.23
N HIS A 108 -6.57 21.99 0.99
CA HIS A 108 -7.65 22.78 0.43
C HIS A 108 -8.04 22.29 -0.97
N LEU A 109 -7.07 22.08 -1.87
CA LEU A 109 -7.33 21.59 -3.23
C LEU A 109 -7.89 20.16 -3.23
N LEU A 110 -7.37 19.28 -2.37
CA LEU A 110 -7.88 17.92 -2.22
C LEU A 110 -9.32 17.87 -1.72
N ARG A 111 -9.68 18.75 -0.78
CA ARG A 111 -11.07 18.89 -0.32
C ARG A 111 -11.97 19.31 -1.48
N ARG A 112 -11.54 20.26 -2.30
CA ARG A 112 -12.30 20.68 -3.48
C ARG A 112 -12.53 19.57 -4.50
N VAL A 113 -11.51 18.74 -4.75
CA VAL A 113 -11.65 17.55 -5.63
C VAL A 113 -12.64 16.56 -5.04
N ARG A 114 -12.55 16.27 -3.74
CA ARG A 114 -13.49 15.38 -3.04
C ARG A 114 -14.92 15.89 -3.10
N ASP A 115 -15.10 17.21 -2.94
CA ASP A 115 -16.42 17.86 -2.93
C ASP A 115 -16.93 18.14 -4.36
N GLY A 116 -16.22 17.69 -5.41
CA GLY A 116 -16.63 17.85 -6.82
C GLY A 116 -16.44 19.26 -7.40
N THR A 117 -15.89 20.20 -6.63
CA THR A 117 -15.73 21.62 -7.02
C THR A 117 -14.41 21.93 -7.73
N LEU A 118 -13.59 20.90 -7.98
CA LEU A 118 -12.33 21.00 -8.72
C LEU A 118 -12.06 19.67 -9.43
N GLU A 119 -11.76 19.73 -10.72
CA GLU A 119 -11.33 18.55 -11.45
C GLU A 119 -9.93 18.09 -11.02
N ARG A 120 -9.71 16.78 -11.05
CA ARG A 120 -8.40 16.19 -10.72
C ARG A 120 -7.28 16.66 -11.65
N GLY A 121 -7.55 16.87 -12.93
CA GLY A 121 -6.56 17.44 -13.86
C GLY A 121 -6.13 18.85 -13.45
N SER A 122 -7.05 19.65 -12.92
CA SER A 122 -6.77 20.98 -12.38
C SER A 122 -5.99 20.94 -11.07
N LEU A 123 -6.22 19.93 -10.22
CA LEU A 123 -5.36 19.67 -9.06
C LEU A 123 -3.91 19.40 -9.51
N VAL A 124 -3.70 18.52 -10.48
CA VAL A 124 -2.35 18.16 -10.95
C VAL A 124 -1.61 19.39 -11.45
N ARG A 125 -2.22 20.17 -12.36
CA ARG A 125 -1.61 21.40 -12.91
C ARG A 125 -1.24 22.40 -11.81
N ARG A 126 -2.16 22.68 -10.87
CA ARG A 126 -1.92 23.63 -9.77
C ARG A 126 -0.85 23.16 -8.79
N MET A 127 -0.66 21.85 -8.70
CA MET A 127 0.28 21.24 -7.77
C MET A 127 1.67 21.03 -8.38
N ASP A 128 1.86 21.09 -9.70
CA ASP A 128 3.17 20.84 -10.30
C ASP A 128 4.21 21.90 -9.87
N ASP A 129 3.85 23.19 -9.88
CA ASP A 129 4.72 24.25 -9.38
C ASP A 129 4.99 24.11 -7.88
N VAL A 130 3.95 23.76 -7.11
CA VAL A 130 4.05 23.51 -5.67
C VAL A 130 4.99 22.32 -5.38
N ARG A 131 4.94 21.26 -6.19
CA ARG A 131 5.81 20.09 -6.04
C ARG A 131 7.27 20.47 -6.26
N GLN A 132 7.55 21.26 -7.28
CA GLN A 132 8.92 21.73 -7.52
C GLN A 132 9.42 22.57 -6.35
N ARG A 133 8.58 23.48 -5.83
CA ARG A 133 8.94 24.31 -4.68
C ARG A 133 9.13 23.52 -3.40
N VAL A 134 8.29 22.52 -3.14
CA VAL A 134 8.47 21.59 -2.01
C VAL A 134 9.80 20.84 -2.13
N ARG A 135 10.20 20.44 -3.35
CA ARG A 135 11.49 19.74 -3.56
C ARG A 135 12.68 20.63 -3.22
N GLU A 136 12.64 21.90 -3.62
CA GLU A 136 13.67 22.90 -3.26
C GLU A 136 13.76 23.11 -1.75
N LEU A 137 12.61 23.25 -1.09
CA LEU A 137 12.56 23.39 0.37
C LEU A 137 13.11 22.15 1.10
N LEU A 138 12.81 20.95 0.59
CA LEU A 138 13.40 19.72 1.14
C LEU A 138 14.91 19.65 0.90
N ALA A 139 15.44 20.21 -0.19
CA ALA A 139 16.89 20.30 -0.39
C ALA A 139 17.53 21.29 0.60
N GLN A 140 16.90 22.43 0.86
CA GLN A 140 17.33 23.38 1.88
C GLN A 140 17.30 22.77 3.29
N ALA A 141 16.22 22.06 3.65
CA ALA A 141 16.13 21.33 4.91
C ALA A 141 17.18 20.22 5.03
N TRP A 142 17.61 19.62 3.92
CA TRP A 142 18.68 18.64 3.92
C TRP A 142 20.06 19.26 4.19
N ALA A 143 20.30 20.47 3.68
CA ALA A 143 21.55 21.21 3.88
C ALA A 143 21.60 21.97 5.23
N CYS A 144 20.49 22.07 5.96
CA CYS A 144 20.44 22.80 7.22
C CYS A 144 21.19 22.07 8.35
N ALA A 145 21.66 22.80 9.35
CA ALA A 145 22.35 22.25 10.52
C ALA A 145 21.44 21.37 11.43
N ASP A 146 20.14 21.29 11.18
CA ASP A 146 19.21 20.47 11.96
C ASP A 146 19.14 19.03 11.44
N GLU A 147 19.87 18.12 12.08
CA GLU A 147 19.96 16.71 11.67
C GLU A 147 18.60 16.00 11.54
N LYS A 148 17.63 16.32 12.41
CA LYS A 148 16.30 15.68 12.35
C LYS A 148 15.51 16.16 11.14
N ALA A 149 15.63 17.45 10.81
CA ALA A 149 15.03 17.99 9.60
C ALA A 149 15.71 17.40 8.36
N ALA A 150 17.05 17.33 8.34
CA ALA A 150 17.80 16.76 7.24
C ALA A 150 17.47 15.28 6.99
N HIS A 151 17.37 14.47 8.06
CA HIS A 151 16.95 13.09 7.96
C HIS A 151 15.54 12.96 7.37
N THR A 152 14.58 13.71 7.93
CA THR A 152 13.19 13.70 7.46
C THR A 152 13.10 14.14 5.99
N ALA A 153 13.87 15.15 5.59
CA ALA A 153 13.91 15.64 4.21
C ALA A 153 14.48 14.59 3.24
N SER A 154 15.59 13.93 3.59
CA SER A 154 16.16 12.84 2.80
C SER A 154 15.18 11.68 2.60
N GLU A 155 14.45 11.32 3.66
CA GLU A 155 13.43 10.27 3.60
C GLU A 155 12.25 10.63 2.68
N LEU A 156 11.83 11.90 2.69
CA LEU A 156 10.78 12.41 1.81
C LEU A 156 11.23 12.42 0.35
N GLN A 157 12.47 12.83 0.10
CA GLN A 157 13.06 12.78 -1.25
C GLN A 157 13.17 11.34 -1.75
N ARG A 158 13.58 10.37 -0.92
CA ARG A 158 13.64 8.95 -1.31
C ARG A 158 12.26 8.39 -1.67
N GLN A 159 11.20 8.86 -1.01
CA GLN A 159 9.83 8.43 -1.26
C GLN A 159 9.06 9.37 -2.20
N TRP A 160 9.73 10.23 -2.97
CA TRP A 160 9.11 11.28 -3.79
C TRP A 160 7.97 10.78 -4.67
N LYS A 161 8.20 9.70 -5.43
CA LYS A 161 7.16 9.12 -6.30
C LYS A 161 5.95 8.64 -5.50
N ALA A 162 6.19 7.96 -4.37
CA ALA A 162 5.12 7.44 -3.52
C ALA A 162 4.29 8.57 -2.90
N LEU A 163 4.94 9.66 -2.47
CA LEU A 163 4.32 10.82 -1.83
C LEU A 163 3.21 11.44 -2.69
N TRP A 164 3.36 11.44 -4.01
CA TRP A 164 2.44 12.11 -4.94
C TRP A 164 1.49 11.14 -5.68
N THR A 165 1.49 9.85 -5.33
CA THR A 165 0.70 8.82 -6.04
C THR A 165 -0.81 9.12 -6.05
N PHE A 166 -1.34 9.70 -4.97
CA PHE A 166 -2.77 10.03 -4.83
C PHE A 166 -3.26 11.08 -5.83
N MET A 167 -2.35 11.85 -6.44
CA MET A 167 -2.72 12.84 -7.44
C MET A 167 -3.17 12.17 -8.74
N HIS A 168 -2.55 11.04 -9.08
CA HIS A 168 -2.78 10.33 -10.35
C HIS A 168 -3.72 9.13 -10.22
N ARG A 169 -3.91 8.59 -9.01
CA ARG A 169 -4.79 7.44 -8.77
C ARG A 169 -6.00 7.86 -7.95
N GLU A 170 -7.19 7.72 -8.53
CA GLU A 170 -8.46 8.09 -7.91
C GLU A 170 -8.72 7.36 -6.59
N ASN A 171 -8.42 6.06 -6.56
CA ASN A 171 -8.72 5.18 -5.42
C ASN A 171 -7.62 5.13 -4.35
N VAL A 172 -6.58 5.97 -4.46
CA VAL A 172 -5.53 6.05 -3.44
C VAL A 172 -5.87 7.18 -2.45
N PRO A 173 -6.17 6.87 -1.19
CA PRO A 173 -6.44 7.89 -0.19
C PRO A 173 -5.21 8.79 0.00
N THR A 174 -5.47 10.07 0.25
CA THR A 174 -4.45 11.10 0.50
C THR A 174 -3.75 10.94 1.86
N THR A 175 -4.25 10.03 2.70
CA THR A 175 -3.69 9.71 4.00
C THR A 175 -3.46 8.21 4.11
N ASN A 176 -2.32 7.82 4.68
CA ASN A 176 -2.02 6.43 5.03
C ASN A 176 -2.86 5.93 6.24
N ASN A 177 -3.87 6.70 6.68
CA ASN A 177 -4.65 6.39 7.88
C ASN A 177 -5.36 5.04 7.78
N HIS A 178 -5.82 4.65 6.60
CA HIS A 178 -6.46 3.35 6.39
C HIS A 178 -5.46 2.21 6.64
N ALA A 179 -4.31 2.23 5.96
CA ALA A 179 -3.28 1.21 6.14
C ALA A 179 -2.66 1.22 7.55
N GLU A 180 -2.60 2.38 8.22
CA GLU A 180 -2.17 2.47 9.62
C GLU A 180 -3.21 1.96 10.63
N ARG A 181 -4.52 2.03 10.30
CA ARG A 181 -5.62 1.59 11.18
C ARG A 181 -5.82 0.08 11.17
N LEU A 182 -5.66 -0.56 10.03
CA LEU A 182 -5.85 -2.01 9.88
C LEU A 182 -5.04 -2.85 10.89
N PRO A 183 -3.71 -2.64 11.07
CA PRO A 183 -2.93 -3.42 12.03
C PRO A 183 -3.10 -2.96 13.49
N ARG A 184 -3.84 -1.88 13.76
CA ARG A 184 -3.83 -1.23 15.08
C ARG A 184 -4.35 -2.15 16.19
N HIS A 185 -5.37 -2.95 15.91
CA HIS A 185 -5.89 -3.94 16.87
C HIS A 185 -4.86 -5.01 17.20
N ALA A 186 -4.15 -5.54 16.19
CA ALA A 186 -3.06 -6.50 16.41
C ALA A 186 -1.95 -5.91 17.27
N VAL A 187 -1.56 -4.65 16.99
CA VAL A 187 -0.51 -3.94 17.73
C VAL A 187 -0.92 -3.67 19.17
N CYS A 188 -2.14 -3.19 19.41
CA CYS A 188 -2.65 -2.94 20.76
C CYS A 188 -2.72 -4.22 21.57
N MET A 189 -3.26 -5.30 21.01
CA MET A 189 -3.33 -6.59 21.68
C MET A 189 -1.94 -7.12 22.00
N ARG A 190 -0.99 -7.11 21.05
CA ARG A 190 0.40 -7.50 21.34
C ARG A 190 1.03 -6.67 22.46
N LYS A 191 0.75 -5.37 22.53
CA LYS A 191 1.31 -4.47 23.55
C LYS A 191 0.74 -4.74 24.94
N VAL A 192 -0.54 -5.11 25.04
CA VAL A 192 -1.24 -5.31 26.33
C VAL A 192 -1.12 -6.76 26.81
N SER A 193 -1.20 -7.74 25.91
CA SER A 193 -1.22 -9.17 26.25
C SER A 193 0.09 -9.89 25.95
N PHE A 194 1.12 -9.18 25.50
CA PHE A 194 2.40 -9.73 25.01
C PHE A 194 2.29 -10.67 23.79
N GLY A 195 1.10 -10.84 23.22
CA GLY A 195 0.84 -11.70 22.08
C GLY A 195 0.69 -13.19 22.47
N THR A 196 1.11 -14.07 21.57
CA THR A 196 0.97 -15.53 21.70
C THR A 196 2.35 -16.18 21.79
N ARG A 197 2.48 -17.24 22.60
CA ARG A 197 3.75 -17.97 22.79
C ARG A 197 3.88 -19.23 21.91
N SER A 198 2.81 -19.62 21.21
CA SER A 198 2.79 -20.77 20.30
C SER A 198 2.51 -20.36 18.85
N PRO A 199 3.03 -21.10 17.86
CA PRO A 199 2.68 -20.93 16.45
C PRO A 199 1.17 -21.05 16.20
N GLU A 200 0.50 -21.98 16.86
CA GLU A 200 -0.94 -22.25 16.71
C GLU A 200 -1.77 -21.08 17.22
N GLY A 201 -1.41 -20.52 18.38
CA GLY A 201 -2.05 -19.32 18.92
C GLY A 201 -1.84 -18.11 18.00
N SER A 202 -0.65 -17.98 17.42
CA SER A 202 -0.33 -16.90 16.47
C SER A 202 -1.19 -17.00 15.22
N ARG A 203 -1.34 -18.22 14.66
CA ARG A 203 -2.23 -18.52 13.53
C ARG A 203 -3.71 -18.26 13.85
N PHE A 204 -4.17 -18.62 15.04
CA PHE A 204 -5.54 -18.36 15.46
C PHE A 204 -5.83 -16.86 15.48
N ILE A 205 -4.97 -16.09 16.15
CA ILE A 205 -5.07 -14.64 16.24
C ILE A 205 -5.00 -13.97 14.87
N GLU A 206 -4.08 -14.40 14.01
CA GLU A 206 -3.95 -13.94 12.62
C GLU A 206 -5.28 -14.10 11.87
N ARG A 207 -5.88 -15.30 11.92
CA ARG A 207 -7.13 -15.62 11.23
C ARG A 207 -8.32 -14.83 11.78
N ILE A 208 -8.45 -14.72 13.10
CA ILE A 208 -9.54 -13.95 13.72
C ILE A 208 -9.42 -12.48 13.36
N LEU A 209 -8.25 -11.86 13.51
CA LEU A 209 -8.07 -10.45 13.19
C LEU A 209 -8.29 -10.15 11.71
N THR A 210 -7.82 -11.03 10.82
CA THR A 210 -8.05 -10.90 9.38
C THR A 210 -9.54 -10.96 9.05
N THR A 211 -10.25 -11.94 9.62
CA THR A 211 -11.69 -12.13 9.41
C THR A 211 -12.49 -10.94 9.91
N VAL A 212 -12.27 -10.52 11.17
CA VAL A 212 -12.95 -9.37 11.78
C VAL A 212 -12.68 -8.09 11.00
N THR A 213 -11.43 -7.86 10.60
CA THR A 213 -11.05 -6.67 9.83
C THR A 213 -11.74 -6.65 8.48
N THR A 214 -11.74 -7.78 7.77
CA THR A 214 -12.38 -7.91 6.45
C THR A 214 -13.89 -7.69 6.54
N LEU A 215 -14.57 -8.31 7.51
CA LEU A 215 -16.02 -8.16 7.70
C LEU A 215 -16.40 -6.71 8.03
N ARG A 216 -15.62 -6.04 8.89
CA ARG A 216 -15.84 -4.62 9.19
C ARG A 216 -15.64 -3.73 7.97
N LEU A 217 -14.64 -4.01 7.13
CA LEU A 217 -14.42 -3.29 5.87
C LEU A 217 -15.56 -3.49 4.88
N GLN A 218 -16.15 -4.69 4.85
CA GLN A 218 -17.30 -5.03 4.01
C GLN A 218 -18.64 -4.57 4.61
N ASN A 219 -18.63 -3.92 5.78
CA ASN A 219 -19.83 -3.53 6.53
C ASN A 219 -20.77 -4.73 6.83
N ARG A 220 -20.19 -5.89 7.16
CA ARG A 220 -20.90 -7.13 7.47
C ARG A 220 -20.83 -7.45 8.97
N PRO A 221 -21.88 -8.08 9.54
CA PRO A 221 -21.92 -8.39 10.96
C PRO A 221 -20.91 -9.48 11.30
N VAL A 222 -20.08 -9.22 12.31
CA VAL A 222 -18.94 -10.08 12.69
C VAL A 222 -19.39 -11.34 13.42
N LEU A 223 -20.23 -11.20 14.44
CA LEU A 223 -20.63 -12.32 15.29
C LEU A 223 -21.35 -13.43 14.50
N PRO A 224 -22.36 -13.14 13.65
CA PRO A 224 -23.05 -14.18 12.90
C PRO A 224 -22.11 -14.97 11.98
N PHE A 225 -21.13 -14.30 11.37
CA PHE A 225 -20.14 -14.97 10.51
C PHE A 225 -19.24 -15.92 11.30
N LEU A 226 -18.76 -15.49 12.47
CA LEU A 226 -17.88 -16.31 13.31
C LEU A 226 -18.63 -17.51 13.89
N THR A 227 -19.92 -17.38 14.18
CA THR A 227 -20.73 -18.47 14.75
C THR A 227 -21.33 -19.40 13.69
N SER A 228 -21.40 -18.98 12.42
CA SER A 228 -21.94 -19.81 11.33
C SER A 228 -21.01 -20.93 10.84
N GLY A 229 -19.75 -20.93 11.27
CA GLY A 229 -18.75 -21.95 10.93
C GLY A 229 -18.38 -22.89 12.07
N CYS A 230 -19.17 -22.89 13.15
CA CYS A 230 -19.05 -23.82 14.28
C CYS A 230 -20.13 -24.89 14.19
#